data_AF-A0A1P8FEB7-F1
#
_entry.id   AF-A0A1P8FEB7-F1
#
_cell.length_a   1.000
_cell.length_b   1.000
_cell.length_c   1.000
_cell.angle_alpha   90.00
_cell.angle_beta   90.00
_cell.angle_gamma   90.00
#
_symmetry.space_group_name_H-M   'P 1'
#
loop_
_entity.id
_entity.type
_entity.pdbx_description
1 polymer ?
#
loop_
_entity_poly.entity_id
_entity_poly.type
_entity_poly.pdbx_seq_one_letter_code
_entity_poly.pdbx_strand_id
1 'polypeptide(L)'
;MLLAFTSGAHAILIRADRDDAEYVELATRYTASLPVGDGEGTLIASRWILTSAAVARQAPKALPLDGKTHEVEAVHIQGDLALLLLRAPVRGIEPTPIYRESDEDGKTVRIVGHGETGKIGEKSAPADRKRRAGINTIDRVGARTFDLRLKPNEDASDLQGAAAPGDRGGPAFIETKEGIFVAGVRPDDADNPVVKVGASQSYVRVSAFAAWIDATLYEAAAKEAAALMGDADRR
;
A
#
# COMPACT_ATOMS: atom_id res chain seq x y z
N MET A 1 -23.35 -16.30 20.20
CA MET A 1 -22.01 -15.72 20.47
C MET A 1 -21.20 -15.89 19.19
N LEU A 2 -21.20 -14.87 18.32
CA LEU A 2 -20.53 -14.93 17.02
C LEU A 2 -19.04 -14.65 17.25
N LEU A 3 -18.18 -15.66 17.10
CA LEU A 3 -16.73 -15.46 17.11
C LEU A 3 -16.35 -14.71 15.82
N ALA A 4 -16.04 -13.43 15.95
CA ALA A 4 -15.34 -12.70 14.91
C ALA A 4 -13.89 -13.20 14.87
N PHE A 5 -13.56 -14.02 13.87
CA PHE A 5 -12.17 -14.31 13.53
C PHE A 5 -11.55 -13.03 12.96
N THR A 6 -10.79 -12.32 13.80
CA THR A 6 -9.87 -11.30 13.33
C THR A 6 -8.68 -12.03 12.73
N SER A 7 -8.59 -12.05 11.40
CA SER A 7 -7.37 -12.52 10.71
C SER A 7 -6.22 -11.60 11.12
N GLY A 8 -5.18 -12.16 11.74
CA GLY A 8 -3.96 -11.44 12.11
C GLY A 8 -3.11 -11.12 10.86
N ALA A 9 -2.17 -10.18 10.97
CA ALA A 9 -1.46 -9.55 9.84
C ALA A 9 0.08 -9.39 10.11
N HIS A 10 0.95 -10.41 9.92
CA HIS A 10 2.45 -10.32 9.95
C HIS A 10 2.83 -9.76 8.59
N ALA A 11 3.83 -8.89 8.42
CA ALA A 11 4.26 -8.28 7.13
C ALA A 11 5.61 -8.77 6.55
N ILE A 12 5.87 -8.73 5.23
CA ILE A 12 7.19 -8.66 4.54
C ILE A 12 8.23 -9.73 4.94
N LEU A 13 8.85 -10.40 3.95
CA LEU A 13 10.02 -11.26 4.17
C LEU A 13 11.29 -10.43 4.36
N ILE A 14 12.10 -10.78 5.35
CA ILE A 14 13.29 -10.04 5.76
C ILE A 14 14.58 -10.82 5.47
N ARG A 15 15.72 -10.13 5.50
CA ARG A 15 17.03 -10.79 5.40
C ARG A 15 17.27 -11.73 6.59
N ALA A 16 17.95 -12.84 6.33
CA ALA A 16 18.29 -13.83 7.36
C ALA A 16 19.31 -13.29 8.38
N ASP A 17 20.21 -12.40 7.96
CA ASP A 17 21.31 -11.83 8.74
C ASP A 17 20.95 -10.51 9.46
N ARG A 18 19.67 -10.17 9.55
CA ARG A 18 19.17 -8.91 10.12
C ARG A 18 18.07 -9.14 11.15
N ASP A 19 17.97 -8.21 12.09
CA ASP A 19 16.99 -8.28 13.18
C ASP A 19 15.61 -7.82 12.68
N ASP A 20 14.58 -8.57 13.05
CA ASP A 20 13.18 -8.26 12.78
C ASP A 20 12.79 -6.86 13.30
N ALA A 21 13.35 -6.48 14.46
CA ALA A 21 13.06 -5.20 15.10
C ALA A 21 13.41 -3.99 14.22
N GLU A 22 14.45 -4.09 13.39
CA GLU A 22 14.86 -3.00 12.49
C GLU A 22 13.80 -2.75 11.40
N TYR A 23 13.19 -3.82 10.87
CA TYR A 23 12.13 -3.74 9.87
C TYR A 23 10.81 -3.22 10.45
N VAL A 24 10.50 -3.63 11.69
CA VAL A 24 9.33 -3.14 12.43
C VAL A 24 9.49 -1.66 12.77
N GLU A 25 10.66 -1.25 13.24
CA GLU A 25 10.97 0.15 13.54
C GLU A 25 10.89 1.02 12.29
N LEU A 26 11.47 0.58 11.17
CA LEU A 26 11.36 1.29 9.90
C LEU A 26 9.90 1.50 9.47
N ALA A 27 9.04 0.52 9.72
CA ALA A 27 7.62 0.60 9.38
C ALA A 27 6.85 1.67 10.16
N THR A 28 7.33 2.12 11.32
CA THR A 28 6.67 3.15 12.13
C THR A 28 6.59 4.49 11.41
N ARG A 29 7.50 4.76 10.47
CA ARG A 29 7.58 6.00 9.68
C ARG A 29 6.47 6.13 8.62
N TYR A 30 5.83 5.03 8.23
CA TYR A 30 4.84 4.99 7.13
C TYR A 30 3.42 4.77 7.68
N THR A 31 2.93 5.74 8.44
CA THR A 31 1.66 5.66 9.18
C THR A 31 0.42 5.59 8.27
N ALA A 32 0.52 6.11 7.04
CA ALA A 32 -0.55 6.07 6.06
C ALA A 32 -0.76 4.69 5.42
N SER A 33 0.11 3.70 5.67
CA SER A 33 -0.08 2.30 5.23
C SER A 33 -1.05 1.59 6.17
N LEU A 34 -2.17 1.13 5.64
CA LEU A 34 -3.32 0.64 6.39
C LEU A 34 -3.79 -0.73 5.89
N PRO A 35 -4.26 -1.62 6.80
CA PRO A 35 -4.92 -2.84 6.39
C PRO A 35 -6.27 -2.54 5.70
N VAL A 36 -6.53 -3.25 4.61
CA VAL A 36 -7.78 -3.20 3.85
C VAL A 36 -8.28 -4.63 3.67
N GLY A 37 -9.09 -5.11 4.62
CA GLY A 37 -9.53 -6.51 4.62
C GLY A 37 -8.35 -7.46 4.85
N ASP A 38 -8.05 -8.30 3.86
CA ASP A 38 -6.93 -9.25 3.82
C ASP A 38 -5.69 -8.72 3.09
N GLY A 39 -5.72 -7.48 2.61
CA GLY A 39 -4.59 -6.81 1.97
C GLY A 39 -4.30 -5.44 2.60
N GLU A 40 -3.67 -4.59 1.81
CA GLU A 40 -3.14 -3.30 2.22
C GLU A 40 -3.70 -2.15 1.38
N GLY A 41 -3.57 -0.93 1.88
CA GLY A 41 -3.80 0.29 1.13
C GLY A 41 -3.08 1.47 1.77
N THR A 42 -3.10 2.61 1.11
CA THR A 42 -2.50 3.85 1.60
C THR A 42 -3.50 4.99 1.65
N LEU A 43 -3.61 5.67 2.78
CA LEU A 43 -4.39 6.90 2.88
C LEU A 43 -3.69 8.02 2.09
N ILE A 44 -4.26 8.42 0.95
CA ILE A 44 -3.68 9.45 0.06
C ILE A 44 -4.37 10.81 0.17
N ALA A 45 -5.57 10.83 0.74
CA ALA A 45 -6.26 12.01 1.24
C ALA A 45 -7.16 11.59 2.40
N SER A 46 -7.70 12.53 3.18
CA SER A 46 -8.40 12.23 4.45
C SER A 46 -9.54 11.21 4.35
N ARG A 47 -10.14 11.02 3.16
CA ARG A 47 -11.20 10.04 2.89
C ARG A 47 -10.83 9.03 1.79
N TRP A 48 -9.59 9.02 1.30
CA TRP A 48 -9.21 8.26 0.11
C TRP A 48 -8.09 7.28 0.41
N ILE A 49 -8.38 5.99 0.19
CA ILE A 49 -7.38 4.93 0.26
C ILE A 49 -7.05 4.47 -1.16
N LEU A 50 -5.77 4.51 -1.52
CA LEU A 50 -5.21 3.90 -2.72
C LEU A 50 -4.80 2.45 -2.42
N THR A 51 -5.25 1.51 -3.25
CA THR A 51 -4.95 0.08 -3.10
C THR A 51 -4.95 -0.60 -4.47
N SER A 52 -4.75 -1.92 -4.50
CA SER A 52 -4.89 -2.71 -5.72
C SER A 52 -6.36 -2.98 -6.05
N ALA A 53 -6.65 -3.21 -7.33
CA ALA A 53 -7.99 -3.56 -7.79
C ALA A 53 -8.53 -4.84 -7.15
N ALA A 54 -7.68 -5.84 -6.90
CA ALA A 54 -8.11 -7.10 -6.29
C ALA A 54 -8.49 -6.93 -4.82
N VAL A 55 -7.69 -6.18 -4.05
CA VAL A 55 -8.01 -5.86 -2.65
C VAL A 55 -9.31 -5.05 -2.60
N ALA A 56 -9.48 -4.05 -3.47
CA ALA A 56 -10.70 -3.26 -3.52
C ALA A 56 -11.98 -4.06 -3.83
N ARG A 57 -11.90 -5.09 -4.69
CA ARG A 57 -13.04 -5.96 -5.00
C ARG A 57 -13.48 -6.82 -3.82
N GLN A 58 -12.56 -7.12 -2.91
CA GLN A 58 -12.78 -7.95 -1.73
C GLN A 58 -12.91 -7.12 -0.44
N ALA A 59 -12.73 -5.80 -0.55
CA ALA A 59 -12.75 -4.90 0.60
C ALA A 59 -14.09 -4.99 1.35
N PRO A 60 -14.06 -5.06 2.70
CA PRO A 60 -15.28 -5.03 3.48
C PRO A 60 -15.98 -3.67 3.34
N LYS A 61 -17.30 -3.65 3.58
CA LYS A 61 -18.09 -2.40 3.55
C LYS A 61 -17.65 -1.37 4.58
N ALA A 62 -16.93 -1.79 5.61
CA ALA A 62 -16.39 -0.92 6.63
C ALA A 62 -15.00 -1.40 7.08
N LEU A 63 -14.11 -0.46 7.32
CA LEU A 63 -12.71 -0.67 7.66
C LEU A 63 -12.42 -0.19 9.09
N PRO A 64 -11.76 -1.01 9.93
CA PRO A 64 -11.27 -0.55 11.23
C PRO A 64 -9.95 0.22 11.05
N LEU A 65 -10.03 1.56 11.06
CA LEU A 65 -8.90 2.46 10.87
C LEU A 65 -8.79 3.40 12.08
N ASP A 66 -7.59 3.60 12.61
CA ASP A 66 -7.34 4.53 13.74
C ASP A 66 -8.30 4.29 14.95
N GLY A 67 -8.54 3.02 15.27
CA GLY A 67 -9.45 2.62 16.35
C GLY A 67 -10.93 2.90 16.09
N LYS A 68 -11.32 3.31 14.87
CA LYS A 68 -12.69 3.65 14.48
C LYS A 68 -13.11 2.87 13.24
N THR A 69 -14.42 2.67 13.08
CA THR A 69 -14.98 2.05 11.89
C THR A 69 -15.29 3.11 10.85
N HIS A 70 -14.70 3.00 9.66
CA HIS A 70 -14.95 3.87 8.51
C HIS A 70 -15.69 3.10 7.41
N GLU A 71 -16.87 3.55 7.02
CA GLU A 71 -17.62 2.94 5.92
C GLU A 71 -16.99 3.30 4.56
N VAL A 72 -16.90 2.31 3.67
CA VAL A 72 -16.56 2.51 2.26
C VAL A 72 -17.81 2.97 1.53
N GLU A 73 -17.77 4.20 1.03
CA GLU A 73 -18.86 4.85 0.30
C GLU A 73 -18.83 4.48 -1.20
N ALA A 74 -17.65 4.48 -1.81
CA ALA A 74 -17.48 4.17 -3.22
C ALA A 74 -16.13 3.51 -3.51
N VAL A 75 -16.10 2.74 -4.60
CA VAL A 75 -14.89 2.06 -5.10
C VAL A 75 -14.71 2.45 -6.56
N HIS A 76 -13.55 2.98 -6.90
CA HIS A 76 -13.17 3.35 -8.27
C HIS A 76 -11.98 2.50 -8.70
N ILE A 77 -12.05 1.84 -9.85
CA ILE A 77 -11.00 0.92 -10.32
C ILE A 77 -10.51 1.37 -11.69
N GLN A 78 -9.19 1.39 -11.87
CA GLN A 78 -8.57 1.52 -13.19
C GLN A 78 -7.38 0.57 -13.30
N GLY A 79 -7.48 -0.41 -14.21
CA GLY A 79 -6.48 -1.47 -14.32
C GLY A 79 -6.31 -2.22 -13.00
N ASP A 80 -5.06 -2.28 -12.52
CA ASP A 80 -4.71 -2.96 -11.27
C ASP A 80 -4.70 -2.02 -10.04
N LEU A 81 -5.08 -0.75 -10.20
CA LEU A 81 -5.25 0.22 -9.11
C LEU A 81 -6.72 0.45 -8.78
N ALA A 82 -6.96 0.81 -7.52
CA ALA A 82 -8.26 1.23 -7.04
C ALA A 82 -8.16 2.32 -5.98
N LEU A 83 -9.22 3.13 -5.92
CA LEU A 83 -9.46 4.15 -4.91
C LEU A 83 -10.72 3.78 -4.13
N LEU A 84 -10.60 3.72 -2.80
CA LEU A 84 -11.73 3.59 -1.88
C LEU A 84 -12.04 4.97 -1.32
N LEU A 85 -13.26 5.46 -1.53
CA LEU A 85 -13.79 6.64 -0.87
C LEU A 85 -14.45 6.21 0.44
N LEU A 86 -14.03 6.81 1.54
CA LEU A 86 -14.62 6.63 2.87
C LEU A 86 -15.71 7.68 3.11
N ARG A 87 -16.79 7.29 3.81
CA ARG A 87 -17.88 8.20 4.16
C ARG A 87 -17.44 9.33 5.10
N ALA A 88 -16.47 9.06 5.97
CA ALA A 88 -15.98 10.01 6.98
C ALA A 88 -14.45 10.08 6.96
N PRO A 89 -13.87 11.28 7.21
CA PRO A 89 -12.42 11.46 7.18
C PRO A 89 -11.73 10.72 8.32
N VAL A 90 -10.61 10.07 8.00
CA VAL A 90 -9.61 9.60 8.97
C VAL A 90 -8.84 10.83 9.46
N ARG A 91 -8.79 11.04 10.78
CA ARG A 91 -8.21 12.25 11.39
C ARG A 91 -6.91 12.01 12.14
N GLY A 92 -6.67 10.80 12.66
CA GLY A 92 -5.43 10.49 13.40
C GLY A 92 -4.26 10.06 12.53
N ILE A 93 -4.42 10.09 11.20
CA ILE A 93 -3.40 9.65 10.24
C ILE A 93 -3.25 10.72 9.17
N GLU A 94 -2.03 11.22 9.01
CA GLU A 94 -1.69 12.17 7.95
C GLU A 94 -1.66 11.43 6.61
N PRO A 95 -2.41 11.89 5.59
CA PRO A 95 -2.36 11.26 4.28
C PRO A 95 -1.01 11.45 3.58
N THR A 96 -0.55 10.41 2.86
CA THR A 96 0.67 10.47 2.06
C THR A 96 0.35 10.80 0.60
N PRO A 97 0.89 11.90 0.03
CA PRO A 97 0.63 12.25 -1.37
C PRO A 97 1.19 11.20 -2.33
N ILE A 98 0.64 11.14 -3.55
CA ILE A 98 1.15 10.27 -4.60
C ILE A 98 2.42 10.85 -5.24
N TYR A 99 3.33 9.98 -5.66
CA TYR A 99 4.49 10.36 -6.45
C TYR A 99 4.05 10.69 -7.89
N ARG A 100 4.50 11.83 -8.40
CA ARG A 100 4.04 12.37 -9.69
C ARG A 100 5.12 12.42 -10.76
N GLU A 101 6.38 12.38 -10.35
CA GLU A 101 7.48 12.41 -11.29
C GLU A 101 7.60 11.07 -12.03
N SER A 102 8.31 11.11 -13.16
CA SER A 102 8.52 9.96 -14.04
C SER A 102 9.96 9.46 -14.06
N ASP A 103 10.69 9.67 -12.97
CA ASP A 103 12.12 9.42 -12.81
C ASP A 103 12.41 8.30 -11.79
N GLU A 104 11.50 7.35 -11.61
CA GLU A 104 11.60 6.31 -10.57
C GLU A 104 12.77 5.34 -10.76
N ASP A 105 13.36 5.29 -11.96
CA ASP A 105 14.44 4.37 -12.30
C ASP A 105 15.67 4.57 -11.39
N GLY A 106 16.17 3.47 -10.82
CA GLY A 106 17.29 3.48 -9.88
C GLY A 106 16.98 4.10 -8.51
N LYS A 107 15.77 4.62 -8.25
CA LYS A 107 15.44 5.20 -6.95
C LYS A 107 15.28 4.13 -5.87
N THR A 108 15.58 4.51 -4.64
CA THR A 108 15.34 3.67 -3.48
C THR A 108 13.89 3.80 -3.03
N VAL A 109 13.21 2.66 -2.84
CA VAL A 109 11.84 2.59 -2.34
C VAL A 109 11.76 1.89 -0.99
N ARG A 110 10.71 2.20 -0.23
CA ARG A 110 10.33 1.45 0.97
C ARG A 110 8.99 0.79 0.76
N ILE A 111 8.99 -0.53 0.77
CA ILE A 111 7.77 -1.33 0.72
C ILE A 111 7.28 -1.56 2.14
N VAL A 112 5.97 -1.55 2.33
CA VAL A 112 5.35 -1.74 3.64
C VAL A 112 4.14 -2.65 3.49
N GLY A 113 3.90 -3.51 4.47
CA GLY A 113 2.69 -4.32 4.50
C GLY A 113 2.39 -4.88 5.87
N HIS A 114 1.38 -5.76 5.93
CA HIS A 114 0.96 -6.58 7.07
C HIS A 114 0.59 -8.01 6.61
N GLY A 115 1.06 -8.48 5.45
CA GLY A 115 0.91 -9.88 4.97
C GLY A 115 2.16 -10.74 5.19
N GLU A 116 2.00 -12.06 5.35
CA GLU A 116 2.98 -13.04 5.85
C GLU A 116 4.48 -12.63 5.98
N THR A 117 5.14 -13.03 7.07
CA THR A 117 6.58 -12.72 7.28
C THR A 117 7.47 -13.96 7.26
N GLY A 118 8.78 -13.76 7.34
CA GLY A 118 9.76 -14.84 7.40
C GLY A 118 11.09 -14.38 6.83
N LYS A 119 11.96 -15.33 6.49
CA LYS A 119 13.23 -15.01 5.86
C LYS A 119 13.14 -15.16 4.34
N ILE A 120 13.77 -14.25 3.61
CA ILE A 120 13.99 -14.38 2.16
C ILE A 120 14.72 -15.71 1.91
N GLY A 121 14.20 -16.52 0.99
CA GLY A 121 14.72 -17.84 0.66
C GLY A 121 14.01 -19.00 1.36
N GLU A 122 13.21 -18.72 2.39
CA GLU A 122 12.45 -19.70 3.15
C GLU A 122 10.95 -19.59 2.85
N LYS A 123 10.17 -20.57 3.34
CA LYS A 123 8.71 -20.49 3.31
C LYS A 123 8.26 -19.47 4.36
N SER A 124 7.40 -18.55 3.94
CA SER A 124 6.73 -17.60 4.82
C SER A 124 5.96 -18.29 5.94
N ALA A 125 5.95 -17.64 7.10
CA ALA A 125 5.10 -17.97 8.22
C ALA A 125 3.77 -17.19 8.10
N PRO A 126 2.71 -17.58 8.85
CA PRO A 126 1.43 -16.86 8.91
C PRO A 126 1.56 -15.39 9.37
N ALA A 127 0.50 -14.80 9.92
CA ALA A 127 0.37 -13.37 10.21
C ALA A 127 0.29 -12.93 11.75
N ASP A 128 1.13 -11.98 12.31
CA ASP A 128 1.44 -11.67 13.76
C ASP A 128 0.96 -10.30 14.17
N ARG A 129 0.41 -9.54 13.24
CA ARG A 129 -0.08 -8.18 13.49
C ARG A 129 1.06 -7.17 13.65
N LYS A 130 2.29 -7.47 13.23
CA LYS A 130 3.37 -6.49 13.11
C LYS A 130 3.54 -6.04 11.67
N ARG A 131 3.48 -4.72 11.49
CA ARG A 131 3.89 -4.04 10.26
C ARG A 131 5.41 -4.11 10.12
N ARG A 132 5.89 -4.34 8.91
CA ARG A 132 7.31 -4.31 8.55
C ARG A 132 7.50 -3.50 7.28
N ALA A 133 8.68 -2.90 7.16
CA ALA A 133 9.07 -2.15 5.98
C ALA A 133 10.42 -2.63 5.49
N GLY A 134 10.57 -2.77 4.17
CA GLY A 134 11.81 -3.16 3.50
C GLY A 134 12.30 -2.09 2.54
N ILE A 135 13.61 -1.91 2.43
CA ILE A 135 14.26 -0.94 1.55
C ILE A 135 14.80 -1.64 0.31
N ASN A 136 14.30 -1.26 -0.87
CA ASN A 136 14.71 -1.84 -2.15
C ASN A 136 15.13 -0.74 -3.14
N THR A 137 15.70 -1.14 -4.27
CA THR A 137 15.97 -0.26 -5.41
C THR A 137 15.03 -0.62 -6.54
N ILE A 138 14.54 0.38 -7.28
CA ILE A 138 13.82 0.15 -8.53
C ILE A 138 14.85 -0.22 -9.60
N ASP A 139 14.75 -1.45 -10.12
CA ASP A 139 15.71 -2.01 -11.07
C ASP A 139 15.25 -1.89 -12.53
N ARG A 140 13.94 -1.73 -12.74
CA ARG A 140 13.35 -1.58 -14.07
C ARG A 140 12.07 -0.79 -14.00
N VAL A 141 11.95 0.23 -14.85
CA VAL A 141 10.70 0.98 -15.04
C VAL A 141 10.06 0.64 -16.38
N GLY A 142 8.79 0.28 -16.36
CA GLY A 142 7.93 0.12 -17.52
C GLY A 142 6.87 1.23 -17.60
N ALA A 143 6.00 1.13 -18.60
CA ALA A 143 4.97 2.15 -18.83
C ALA A 143 3.98 2.27 -17.65
N ARG A 144 3.59 1.14 -17.04
CA ARG A 144 2.57 1.08 -15.97
C ARG A 144 3.05 0.37 -14.70
N THR A 145 4.26 -0.16 -14.72
CA THR A 145 4.82 -0.92 -13.61
C THR A 145 6.29 -0.58 -13.44
N PHE A 146 6.83 -0.88 -12.27
CA PHE A 146 8.27 -0.98 -12.06
C PHE A 146 8.57 -2.26 -11.27
N ASP A 147 9.80 -2.75 -11.36
CA ASP A 147 10.22 -3.98 -10.71
C ASP A 147 11.30 -3.72 -9.66
N LEU A 148 11.20 -4.47 -8.57
CA LEU A 148 12.19 -4.57 -7.51
C LEU A 148 12.83 -5.94 -7.59
N ARG A 149 14.12 -6.01 -7.92
CA ARG A 149 14.88 -7.26 -7.91
C ARG A 149 15.53 -7.45 -6.54
N LEU A 150 15.29 -8.59 -5.93
CA LEU A 150 15.99 -8.99 -4.71
C LEU A 150 17.45 -9.29 -5.05
N LYS A 151 18.34 -8.52 -4.44
CA LYS A 151 19.78 -8.62 -4.66
C LYS A 151 20.43 -9.55 -3.63
N PRO A 152 21.61 -10.12 -3.95
CA PRO A 152 22.50 -10.70 -2.95
C PRO A 152 22.83 -9.70 -1.85
N ASN A 153 23.19 -10.18 -0.66
CA ASN A 153 23.39 -9.35 0.52
C ASN A 153 24.46 -8.26 0.33
N GLU A 154 25.48 -8.53 -0.49
CA GLU A 154 26.56 -7.60 -0.84
C GLU A 154 26.11 -6.40 -1.68
N ASP A 155 25.03 -6.55 -2.45
CA ASP A 155 24.49 -5.53 -3.37
C ASP A 155 23.15 -4.95 -2.87
N ALA A 156 22.58 -5.56 -1.84
CA ALA A 156 21.28 -5.21 -1.27
C ALA A 156 21.39 -4.13 -0.19
N SER A 157 20.30 -3.41 0.05
CA SER A 157 20.15 -2.66 1.28
C SER A 157 20.24 -3.58 2.51
N ASP A 158 20.77 -3.05 3.60
CA ASP A 158 20.78 -3.71 4.90
C ASP A 158 19.39 -4.12 5.36
N LEU A 159 18.36 -3.37 4.97
CA LEU A 159 16.96 -3.70 5.26
C LEU A 159 16.18 -4.13 4.01
N GLN A 160 16.83 -4.82 3.06
CA GLN A 160 16.11 -5.41 1.92
C GLN A 160 14.96 -6.29 2.39
N GLY A 161 13.78 -6.11 1.82
CA GLY A 161 12.60 -6.91 2.12
C GLY A 161 11.84 -7.29 0.86
N ALA A 162 11.09 -8.38 0.93
CA ALA A 162 10.27 -8.88 -0.16
C ALA A 162 8.80 -8.93 0.25
N ALA A 163 7.90 -8.52 -0.64
CA ALA A 163 6.48 -8.72 -0.41
C ALA A 163 6.16 -10.21 -0.37
N ALA A 164 5.26 -10.60 0.52
CA ALA A 164 4.80 -11.97 0.72
C ALA A 164 3.26 -12.03 0.61
N PRO A 165 2.66 -13.24 0.72
CA PRO A 165 1.21 -13.39 0.70
C PRO A 165 0.50 -12.45 1.69
N GLY A 166 -0.49 -11.70 1.23
CA GLY A 166 -1.20 -10.69 2.03
C GLY A 166 -0.65 -9.27 1.95
N ASP A 167 0.51 -9.04 1.31
CA ASP A 167 1.01 -7.67 1.07
C ASP A 167 0.41 -7.02 -0.20
N ARG A 168 -0.61 -7.65 -0.81
CA ARG A 168 -1.35 -7.11 -1.97
C ARG A 168 -1.94 -5.75 -1.63
N GLY A 169 -1.89 -4.81 -2.58
CA GLY A 169 -2.27 -3.42 -2.34
C GLY A 169 -1.24 -2.61 -1.53
N GLY A 170 -0.17 -3.25 -1.05
CA GLY A 170 0.85 -2.62 -0.22
C GLY A 170 1.63 -1.54 -0.96
N PRO A 171 1.94 -0.42 -0.32
CA PRO A 171 2.66 0.67 -0.95
C PRO A 171 4.15 0.37 -1.16
N ALA A 172 4.70 1.00 -2.19
CA ALA A 172 6.11 1.32 -2.30
C ALA A 172 6.26 2.85 -2.24
N PHE A 173 6.95 3.34 -1.21
CA PHE A 173 7.18 4.77 -0.99
C PHE A 173 8.53 5.24 -1.53
N ILE A 174 8.57 6.44 -2.10
CA ILE A 174 9.80 7.19 -2.39
C ILE A 174 9.91 8.34 -1.38
N GLU A 175 11.10 8.51 -0.80
CA GLU A 175 11.43 9.65 0.04
C GLU A 175 12.21 10.68 -0.77
N THR A 176 11.80 11.94 -0.68
CA THR A 176 12.45 13.09 -1.30
C THR A 176 12.69 14.18 -0.25
N LYS A 177 13.30 15.31 -0.64
CA LYS A 177 13.43 16.46 0.25
C LYS A 177 12.07 17.11 0.58
N GLU A 178 11.06 16.89 -0.26
CA GLU A 178 9.69 17.36 -0.10
C GLU A 178 8.83 16.47 0.80
N GLY A 179 9.29 15.24 1.10
CA GLY A 179 8.59 14.30 1.95
C GLY A 179 8.48 12.89 1.36
N ILE A 180 7.52 12.14 1.88
CA ILE A 180 7.23 10.75 1.51
C ILE A 180 6.11 10.74 0.48
N PHE A 181 6.25 9.93 -0.55
CA PHE A 181 5.29 9.82 -1.65
C PHE A 181 4.98 8.37 -1.99
N VAL A 182 3.72 8.05 -2.32
CA VAL A 182 3.33 6.72 -2.81
C VAL A 182 3.71 6.59 -4.28
N ALA A 183 4.72 5.76 -4.58
CA ALA A 183 5.21 5.58 -5.94
C ALA A 183 4.69 4.30 -6.60
N GLY A 184 4.44 3.25 -5.80
CA GLY A 184 3.94 1.98 -6.30
C GLY A 184 2.89 1.35 -5.41
N VAL A 185 2.11 0.45 -5.99
CA VAL A 185 1.14 -0.40 -5.29
C VAL A 185 1.36 -1.85 -5.72
N ARG A 186 1.43 -2.76 -4.76
CA ARG A 186 1.56 -4.19 -5.03
C ARG A 186 0.29 -4.71 -5.73
N PRO A 187 0.35 -5.22 -6.97
CA PRO A 187 -0.82 -5.77 -7.64
C PRO A 187 -1.24 -7.11 -7.01
N ASP A 188 -2.28 -7.70 -7.58
CA ASP A 188 -2.64 -9.10 -7.34
C ASP A 188 -1.76 -9.99 -8.22
N ASP A 189 -0.80 -10.67 -7.61
CA ASP A 189 -0.04 -11.71 -8.29
C ASP A 189 -0.08 -13.01 -7.49
N ALA A 190 0.41 -14.08 -8.10
CA ALA A 190 0.43 -15.37 -7.43
C ALA A 190 1.27 -15.27 -6.16
N ASP A 191 0.58 -15.32 -5.01
CA ASP A 191 1.15 -15.38 -3.68
C ASP A 191 2.17 -16.52 -3.64
N ASN A 192 3.45 -16.17 -3.80
CA ASN A 192 4.54 -17.12 -3.68
C ASN A 192 5.06 -17.06 -2.24
N PRO A 193 4.80 -18.09 -1.41
CA PRO A 193 5.28 -18.10 -0.04
C PRO A 193 6.79 -18.29 0.07
N VAL A 194 7.51 -18.52 -1.05
CA VAL A 194 8.97 -18.65 -1.09
C VAL A 194 9.57 -17.67 -2.10
N VAL A 195 9.96 -16.50 -1.63
CA VAL A 195 10.65 -15.50 -2.46
C VAL A 195 12.16 -15.60 -2.23
N LYS A 196 12.94 -15.78 -3.30
CA LYS A 196 14.39 -16.00 -3.26
C LYS A 196 15.14 -14.81 -3.82
N VAL A 197 16.40 -14.64 -3.43
CA VAL A 197 17.35 -13.74 -4.09
C VAL A 197 17.34 -14.00 -5.60
N GLY A 198 17.34 -12.92 -6.39
CA GLY A 198 17.21 -12.94 -7.84
C GLY A 198 15.77 -12.83 -8.34
N ALA A 199 14.75 -13.07 -7.49
CA ALA A 199 13.36 -12.83 -7.84
C ALA A 199 13.11 -11.33 -8.08
N SER A 200 12.19 -11.04 -8.99
CA SER A 200 11.71 -9.68 -9.26
C SER A 200 10.24 -9.55 -8.86
N GLN A 201 9.90 -8.47 -8.17
CA GLN A 201 8.54 -8.17 -7.74
C GLN A 201 8.06 -6.90 -8.44
N SER A 202 7.00 -7.02 -9.22
CA SER A 202 6.40 -5.89 -9.92
C SER A 202 5.43 -5.13 -9.02
N TYR A 203 5.47 -3.80 -9.14
CA TYR A 203 4.53 -2.86 -8.53
C TYR A 203 3.86 -2.04 -9.63
N VAL A 204 2.58 -1.72 -9.44
CA VAL A 204 1.87 -0.79 -10.32
C VAL A 204 2.39 0.61 -10.06
N ARG A 205 2.87 1.28 -11.11
CA ARG A 205 3.49 2.60 -11.04
C ARG A 205 2.44 3.68 -10.89
N VAL A 206 2.38 4.35 -9.74
CA VAL A 206 1.30 5.30 -9.40
C VAL A 206 1.32 6.54 -10.29
N SER A 207 2.49 7.06 -10.65
CA SER A 207 2.64 8.23 -11.53
C SER A 207 1.97 8.03 -12.89
N ALA A 208 1.95 6.80 -13.42
CA ALA A 208 1.28 6.44 -14.68
C ALA A 208 -0.26 6.53 -14.61
N PHE A 209 -0.83 6.72 -13.41
CA PHE A 209 -2.26 6.84 -13.15
C PHE A 209 -2.64 8.14 -12.46
N ALA A 210 -1.68 9.06 -12.27
CA ALA A 210 -1.90 10.31 -11.53
C ALA A 210 -3.09 11.12 -12.06
N ALA A 211 -3.22 11.23 -13.39
CA ALA A 211 -4.33 11.94 -14.02
C ALA A 211 -5.72 11.33 -13.69
N TRP A 212 -5.80 9.99 -13.63
CA TRP A 212 -7.05 9.33 -13.25
C TRP A 212 -7.35 9.47 -11.75
N ILE A 213 -6.33 9.41 -10.90
CA ILE A 213 -6.48 9.63 -9.46
C ILE A 213 -7.03 11.05 -9.23
N ASP A 214 -6.43 12.06 -9.86
CA ASP A 214 -6.85 13.45 -9.72
C ASP A 214 -8.27 13.67 -10.22
N ALA A 215 -8.61 13.14 -11.41
CA ALA A 215 -9.96 13.24 -11.95
C ALA A 215 -10.99 12.61 -11.01
N THR A 216 -10.69 11.43 -10.47
CA THR A 216 -11.59 10.71 -9.55
C THR A 216 -11.83 11.50 -8.25
N LEU A 217 -10.76 12.00 -7.63
CA LEU A 217 -10.85 12.81 -6.41
C LEU A 217 -11.63 14.10 -6.67
N TYR A 218 -11.38 14.75 -7.80
CA TYR A 218 -12.06 15.99 -8.19
C TYR A 218 -13.55 15.77 -8.46
N GLU A 219 -13.92 14.76 -9.25
CA GLU A 219 -15.32 14.45 -9.58
C GLU A 219 -16.16 14.16 -8.32
N ALA A 220 -15.59 13.42 -7.38
CA ALA A 220 -16.24 13.16 -6.11
C ALA A 220 -16.44 14.44 -5.27
N ALA A 221 -15.42 15.28 -5.16
CA ALA A 221 -15.52 16.55 -4.44
C ALA A 221 -16.55 17.49 -5.10
N ALA A 222 -16.58 17.55 -6.44
CA ALA A 222 -17.54 18.35 -7.19
C ALA A 222 -18.98 17.87 -6.96
N LYS A 223 -19.20 16.55 -6.94
CA LYS A 223 -20.52 15.95 -6.66
C LYS A 223 -21.00 16.28 -5.24
N GLU A 224 -20.11 16.25 -4.26
CA GLU A 224 -20.44 16.62 -2.88
C GLU A 224 -20.78 18.10 -2.74
N ALA A 225 -20.00 18.98 -3.37
CA ALA A 225 -20.28 20.41 -3.39
C ALA A 225 -21.63 20.73 -4.05
N ALA A 226 -21.95 20.07 -5.17
CA ALA A 226 -23.23 20.23 -5.85
C ALA A 226 -24.42 19.78 -4.98
N ALA A 227 -24.28 18.67 -4.25
CA ALA A 227 -25.32 18.19 -3.35
C ALA A 227 -25.60 19.17 -2.20
N LEU A 228 -24.55 19.79 -1.64
CA LEU A 228 -24.68 20.80 -0.58
C LEU A 228 -25.38 22.07 -1.08
N MET A 229 -25.06 22.52 -2.30
CA MET A 229 -25.70 23.70 -2.89
C MET A 229 -27.18 23.44 -3.26
N GLY A 230 -27.49 22.28 -3.83
CA GLY A 230 -28.88 21.90 -4.17
C GLY A 230 -29.79 21.69 -2.96
N ASP A 231 -29.24 21.40 -1.77
CA ASP A 231 -29.98 21.38 -0.52
C ASP A 231 -30.18 22.78 0.10
N ALA A 232 -29.28 23.74 -0.20
CA ALA A 232 -29.43 25.12 0.23
C ALA A 232 -30.56 25.84 -0.52
N ASP A 233 -30.76 25.55 -1.81
CA ASP A 233 -31.82 26.13 -2.63
C ASP A 233 -33.23 25.56 -2.33
N ARG A 234 -33.33 24.51 -1.50
CA ARG A 234 -34.58 23.83 -1.12
C ARG A 234 -35.06 24.18 0.31
N ARG A 235 -34.38 25.07 1.02
CA ARG A 235 -34.75 25.55 2.36
C ARG A 235 -35.27 26.98 2.31
#